data_AF-A0A661WFQ1-F1
#
_entry.id   AF-A0A661WFQ1-F1
#
_cell.length_a   1.000
_cell.length_b   1.000
_cell.length_c   1.000
_cell.angle_alpha   90.00
_cell.angle_beta   90.00
_cell.angle_gamma   90.00
#
_symmetry.space_group_name_H-M   'P 1'
#
loop_
_entity.id
_entity.type
_entity.pdbx_description
1 polymer ?
#
loop_
_entity_poly.entity_id
_entity_poly.type
_entity_poly.pdbx_seq_one_letter_code
_entity_poly.pdbx_strand_id
1 'polypeptide(L)'
;MKQIKDFLYTFIVSPEMIFISIFGLLLYLSPSFFIQVAAKLNVAEGIIKPLALIPLGLLSLIIKQKNEILFPDHELNAVLQKWPNYYLITNRYWTCVLFEGISLMFTGCIWIGIQMYEIDFKNYVVFALFVGGLVVSIITYLTFLNSTITIKRILFTIGQE
;
A
#
# COMPACT_ATOMS: atom_id res chain seq x y z
N MET A 1 23.15 3.80 11.30
CA MET A 1 22.46 2.62 11.85
C MET A 1 21.09 2.93 12.46
N LYS A 2 20.92 4.01 13.25
CA LYS A 2 19.63 4.37 13.87
C LYS A 2 18.48 4.53 12.85
N GLN A 3 18.70 5.27 11.76
CA GLN A 3 17.69 5.49 10.73
C GLN A 3 17.22 4.20 10.01
N ILE A 4 18.13 3.24 9.79
CA ILE A 4 17.78 1.94 9.20
C ILE A 4 16.92 1.14 10.17
N LYS A 5 17.26 1.16 11.47
CA LYS A 5 16.45 0.51 12.51
C LYS A 5 15.05 1.13 12.59
N ASP A 6 14.96 2.46 12.54
CA ASP A 6 13.69 3.17 12.60
C ASP A 6 12.85 2.89 11.34
N PHE A 7 13.48 2.77 10.17
CA PHE A 7 12.82 2.35 8.94
C PHE A 7 12.25 0.93 9.04
N LEU A 8 13.06 -0.04 9.49
CA LEU A 8 12.60 -1.42 9.68
C LEU A 8 11.48 -1.51 10.71
N TYR A 9 11.58 -0.76 11.80
CA TYR A 9 10.51 -0.68 12.79
C TYR A 9 9.23 -0.09 12.20
N THR A 10 9.33 0.99 11.43
CA THR A 10 8.20 1.62 10.73
C THR A 10 7.56 0.66 9.74
N PHE A 11 8.36 -0.17 9.06
CA PHE A 11 7.88 -1.18 8.14
C PHE A 11 7.17 -2.34 8.86
N ILE A 12 7.74 -2.86 9.95
CA ILE A 12 7.21 -4.03 10.67
C ILE A 12 5.94 -3.69 11.47
N VAL A 13 5.90 -2.52 12.11
CA VAL A 13 4.78 -2.09 12.98
C VAL A 13 3.76 -1.26 12.19
N SER A 14 3.83 -1.32 10.87
CA SER A 14 2.96 -0.56 10.00
C SER A 14 1.53 -1.15 9.96
N PRO A 15 0.50 -0.34 9.71
CA PRO A 15 -0.84 -0.85 9.47
C PRO A 15 -0.87 -1.91 8.35
N GLU A 16 -0.08 -1.73 7.30
CA GLU A 16 0.04 -2.70 6.21
C GLU A 16 0.49 -4.08 6.69
N MET A 17 1.52 -4.15 7.55
CA MET A 17 1.97 -5.43 8.10
C MET A 17 0.94 -6.09 9.02
N ILE A 18 0.15 -5.31 9.74
CA ILE A 18 -0.96 -5.85 10.54
C ILE A 18 -1.95 -6.55 9.61
N PHE A 19 -2.35 -5.90 8.50
CA PHE A 19 -3.28 -6.50 7.55
C PHE A 19 -2.70 -7.71 6.82
N ILE A 20 -1.42 -7.67 6.42
CA ILE A 20 -0.72 -8.82 5.84
C ILE A 20 -0.73 -9.99 6.84
N SER A 21 -0.43 -9.74 8.11
CA SER A 21 -0.41 -10.76 9.15
C SER A 21 -1.80 -11.35 9.41
N ILE A 22 -2.84 -10.51 9.44
CA ILE A 22 -4.24 -10.96 9.57
C ILE A 22 -4.64 -11.82 8.37
N PHE A 23 -4.35 -11.39 7.14
CA PHE A 23 -4.64 -12.17 5.94
C PHE A 23 -3.90 -13.50 5.92
N GLY A 24 -2.61 -13.50 6.26
CA GLY A 24 -1.80 -14.71 6.35
C GLY A 24 -2.32 -15.67 7.43
N LEU A 25 -2.69 -15.15 8.60
CA LEU A 25 -3.28 -15.94 9.68
C LEU A 25 -4.63 -16.52 9.28
N LEU A 26 -5.50 -15.73 8.63
CA LEU A 26 -6.79 -16.21 8.12
C LEU A 26 -6.62 -17.29 7.06
N LEU A 27 -5.64 -17.14 6.16
CA LEU A 27 -5.34 -18.13 5.14
C LEU A 27 -4.87 -19.45 5.76
N TYR A 28 -4.08 -19.37 6.83
CA TYR A 28 -3.58 -20.54 7.56
C TYR A 28 -4.67 -21.22 8.40
N LEU A 29 -5.43 -20.45 9.18
CA LEU A 29 -6.42 -20.98 10.13
C LEU A 29 -7.76 -21.34 9.47
N SER A 30 -8.12 -20.70 8.37
CA SER A 30 -9.44 -20.85 7.74
C SER A 30 -9.37 -20.76 6.21
N PRO A 31 -8.62 -21.66 5.54
CA PRO A 31 -8.56 -21.68 4.07
C PRO A 31 -9.93 -21.90 3.43
N SER A 32 -10.85 -22.59 4.13
CA SER A 32 -12.23 -22.80 3.71
C SER A 32 -13.01 -21.50 3.48
N PHE A 33 -12.69 -20.41 4.19
CA PHE A 33 -13.27 -19.09 3.96
C PHE A 33 -12.93 -18.61 2.54
N PHE A 34 -11.66 -18.65 2.16
CA PHE A 34 -11.20 -18.24 0.83
C PHE A 34 -11.75 -19.14 -0.27
N ILE A 35 -11.84 -20.46 -0.04
CA ILE A 35 -12.46 -21.39 -0.98
C ILE A 35 -13.93 -21.02 -1.22
N GLN A 36 -14.70 -20.77 -0.15
CA GLN A 36 -16.11 -20.41 -0.28
C GLN A 36 -16.30 -19.06 -0.97
N VAL A 37 -15.45 -18.08 -0.65
CA VAL A 37 -15.50 -16.75 -1.27
C VAL A 37 -15.12 -16.83 -2.75
N ALA A 38 -14.04 -17.55 -3.10
CA ALA A 38 -13.63 -17.79 -4.48
C ALA A 38 -14.69 -18.56 -5.28
N ALA A 39 -15.35 -19.56 -4.68
CA ALA A 39 -16.41 -20.32 -5.33
C ALA A 39 -17.68 -19.50 -5.59
N LYS A 40 -18.00 -18.52 -4.73
CA LYS A 40 -19.14 -17.61 -4.90
C LYS A 40 -18.86 -16.47 -5.87
N LEU A 41 -17.60 -16.08 -6.00
CA LEU A 41 -17.17 -15.03 -6.92
C LEU A 41 -17.06 -15.59 -8.32
N ASN A 42 -18.13 -15.41 -9.11
CA ASN A 42 -18.07 -15.60 -10.54
C ASN A 42 -17.39 -14.38 -11.18
N VAL A 43 -16.09 -14.23 -10.95
CA VAL A 43 -15.32 -13.10 -11.49
C VAL A 43 -15.18 -13.32 -12.99
N ALA A 44 -15.85 -12.49 -13.77
CA ALA A 44 -15.59 -12.43 -15.20
C ALA A 44 -14.11 -12.11 -15.40
N GLU A 45 -13.42 -12.86 -16.26
CA GLU A 45 -11.97 -12.70 -16.50
C GLU A 45 -11.60 -11.24 -16.85
N GLY A 46 -12.51 -10.50 -17.48
CA GLY A 46 -12.37 -9.09 -17.79
C GLY A 46 -12.23 -8.14 -16.58
N ILE A 47 -12.68 -8.53 -15.38
CA ILE A 47 -12.57 -7.73 -14.15
C ILE A 47 -11.20 -7.86 -13.48
N ILE A 48 -10.49 -8.96 -13.68
CA ILE A 48 -9.20 -9.21 -13.01
C ILE A 48 -8.16 -8.18 -13.47
N LYS A 49 -8.14 -7.85 -14.77
CA LYS A 49 -7.22 -6.86 -15.34
C LYS A 49 -7.34 -5.46 -14.69
N PRO A 50 -8.50 -4.79 -14.67
CA PRO A 50 -8.61 -3.46 -14.06
C PRO A 50 -8.33 -3.50 -12.55
N LEU A 51 -8.73 -4.56 -11.85
CA LEU A 51 -8.40 -4.72 -10.43
C LEU A 51 -6.89 -4.85 -10.21
N ALA A 52 -6.20 -5.64 -11.03
CA ALA A 52 -4.76 -5.84 -10.92
C ALA A 52 -3.94 -4.55 -11.09
N LEU A 53 -4.50 -3.56 -11.77
CA LEU A 53 -3.90 -2.24 -12.01
C LEU A 53 -4.19 -1.22 -10.90
N ILE A 54 -5.05 -1.53 -9.91
CA ILE A 54 -5.34 -0.62 -8.79
C ILE A 54 -4.05 -0.20 -8.05
N PRO A 55 -3.15 -1.12 -7.65
CA PRO A 55 -1.92 -0.72 -6.96
C PRO A 55 -1.03 0.21 -7.79
N LEU A 56 -1.00 0.05 -9.11
CA LEU A 56 -0.26 0.96 -10.00
C LEU A 56 -0.88 2.37 -9.99
N GLY A 57 -2.21 2.45 -10.03
CA GLY A 57 -2.93 3.73 -9.93
C GLY A 57 -2.67 4.42 -8.59
N LEU A 58 -2.77 3.69 -7.48
CA LEU A 58 -2.55 4.23 -6.13
C LEU A 58 -1.08 4.64 -5.91
N LEU A 59 -0.13 3.84 -6.37
CA LEU A 59 1.29 4.19 -6.37
C LEU A 59 1.55 5.48 -7.14
N SER A 60 0.92 5.65 -8.30
CA SER A 60 1.06 6.87 -9.12
C SER A 60 0.53 8.10 -8.36
N LEU A 61 -0.57 7.96 -7.62
CA LEU A 61 -1.09 9.03 -6.75
C LEU A 61 -0.15 9.35 -5.59
N ILE A 62 0.44 8.33 -4.95
CA ILE A 62 1.44 8.50 -3.88
C ILE A 62 2.67 9.25 -4.40
N ILE A 63 3.18 8.88 -5.57
CA ILE A 63 4.33 9.56 -6.20
C ILE A 63 3.97 11.00 -6.56
N LYS A 64 2.78 11.25 -7.10
CA LYS A 64 2.32 12.62 -7.41
C LYS A 64 2.25 13.49 -6.16
N GLN A 65 1.63 13.00 -5.10
CA GLN A 65 1.46 13.72 -3.83
C GLN A 65 2.78 13.87 -3.05
N LYS A 66 3.75 12.98 -3.24
CA LYS A 66 5.10 13.11 -2.68
C LYS A 66 5.72 14.46 -3.03
N ASN A 67 5.60 14.88 -4.29
CA ASN A 67 6.22 16.13 -4.73
C ASN A 67 5.65 17.32 -3.97
N GLU A 68 4.36 17.32 -3.64
CA GLU A 68 3.73 18.38 -2.84
C GLU A 68 4.26 18.46 -1.39
N ILE A 69 4.74 17.34 -0.83
CA ILE A 69 5.12 17.23 0.59
C ILE A 69 6.64 17.29 0.79
N LEU A 70 7.39 16.53 -0.02
CA LEU A 70 8.85 16.39 0.13
C LEU A 70 9.64 17.45 -0.65
N PHE A 71 9.06 17.98 -1.74
CA PHE A 71 9.69 18.99 -2.61
C PHE A 71 8.74 20.17 -2.83
N PRO A 72 8.35 20.87 -1.76
CA PRO A 72 7.38 21.93 -1.91
C PRO A 72 7.96 23.14 -2.65
N ASP A 73 7.19 23.67 -3.59
CA ASP A 73 7.52 24.89 -4.32
C ASP A 73 7.33 26.18 -3.46
N HIS A 74 6.88 26.05 -2.21
CA HIS A 74 6.54 27.17 -1.31
C HIS A 74 7.34 27.13 0.00
N GLU A 75 7.84 28.28 0.43
CA GLU A 75 8.72 28.45 1.61
C GLU A 75 8.14 27.86 2.90
N LEU A 76 6.81 27.90 3.06
CA LEU A 76 6.11 27.43 4.27
C LEU A 76 6.33 25.92 4.53
N ASN A 77 6.45 25.13 3.47
CA ASN A 77 6.69 23.69 3.57
C ASN A 77 8.20 23.38 3.64
N ALA A 78 9.09 24.32 3.31
CA ALA A 78 10.54 24.15 3.52
C ALA A 78 10.88 24.05 5.02
N VAL A 79 9.99 24.52 5.90
CA VAL A 79 10.08 24.31 7.35
C VAL A 79 10.10 22.83 7.72
N LEU A 80 9.35 21.96 7.00
CA LEU A 80 9.36 20.51 7.23
C LEU A 80 10.74 19.91 7.01
N GLN A 81 11.50 20.38 6.01
CA GLN A 81 12.84 19.86 5.74
C GLN A 81 13.82 20.20 6.87
N LYS A 82 13.55 21.27 7.63
CA LYS A 82 14.34 21.67 8.80
C LYS A 82 13.93 20.94 10.07
N TRP A 83 12.83 20.16 10.06
CA TRP A 83 12.42 19.40 11.25
C TRP A 83 13.43 18.29 11.58
N PRO A 84 13.82 18.16 12.86
CA PRO A 84 14.81 17.17 13.28
C PRO A 84 14.38 15.71 12.99
N ASN A 85 13.08 15.48 12.85
CA ASN A 85 12.50 14.17 12.54
C ASN A 85 11.93 14.06 11.11
N TYR A 86 12.33 14.93 10.18
CA TYR A 86 11.88 14.88 8.78
C TYR A 86 12.09 13.51 8.12
N TYR A 87 13.17 12.81 8.49
CA TYR A 87 13.46 11.47 8.00
C TYR A 87 12.34 10.45 8.30
N LEU A 88 11.51 10.65 9.32
CA LEU A 88 10.36 9.78 9.61
C LEU A 88 9.28 9.88 8.53
N ILE A 89 9.07 11.08 7.96
CA ILE A 89 8.12 11.31 6.86
C ILE A 89 8.65 10.61 5.61
N THR A 90 9.94 10.78 5.31
CA THR A 90 10.61 10.12 4.19
C THR A 90 10.57 8.59 4.34
N ASN A 91 10.83 8.07 5.54
CA ASN A 91 10.73 6.64 5.84
C ASN A 91 9.31 6.13 5.58
N ARG A 92 8.30 6.83 6.09
CA ARG A 92 6.90 6.43 5.89
C ARG A 92 6.49 6.44 4.42
N TYR A 93 6.93 7.44 3.64
CA TYR A 93 6.74 7.47 2.20
C TYR A 93 7.33 6.22 1.52
N TRP A 94 8.59 5.90 1.82
CA TRP A 94 9.24 4.72 1.24
C TRP A 94 8.59 3.41 1.68
N THR A 95 8.11 3.34 2.93
CA THR A 95 7.29 2.21 3.40
C THR A 95 6.05 2.03 2.53
N CYS A 96 5.30 3.11 2.24
CA CYS A 96 4.13 3.04 1.36
C CYS A 96 4.50 2.61 -0.07
N VAL A 97 5.57 3.17 -0.64
CA VAL A 97 6.04 2.79 -1.98
C VAL A 97 6.41 1.30 -2.05
N LEU A 98 7.08 0.77 -1.02
CA LEU A 98 7.41 -0.65 -0.98
C LEU A 98 6.16 -1.54 -0.89
N PHE A 99 5.20 -1.22 -0.03
CA PHE A 99 3.97 -2.02 0.07
C PHE A 99 3.13 -1.96 -1.20
N GLU A 100 3.04 -0.81 -1.87
CA GLU A 100 2.38 -0.72 -3.17
C GLU A 100 3.15 -1.48 -4.25
N GLY A 101 4.48 -1.42 -4.25
CA GLY A 101 5.31 -2.20 -5.17
C GLY A 101 5.12 -3.70 -5.00
N ILE A 102 5.08 -4.18 -3.75
CA ILE A 102 4.79 -5.59 -3.42
C ILE A 102 3.38 -5.96 -3.87
N SER A 103 2.38 -5.12 -3.57
CA SER A 103 0.98 -5.36 -3.94
C SER A 103 0.83 -5.43 -5.47
N LEU A 104 1.44 -4.50 -6.20
CA LEU A 104 1.48 -4.47 -7.65
C LEU A 104 2.15 -5.71 -8.23
N MET A 105 3.26 -6.15 -7.64
CA MET A 105 3.95 -7.37 -8.06
C MET A 105 3.02 -8.59 -7.91
N PHE A 106 2.36 -8.76 -6.76
CA PHE A 106 1.44 -9.88 -6.57
C PHE A 106 0.22 -9.83 -7.50
N THR A 107 -0.49 -8.70 -7.57
CA THR A 107 -1.69 -8.59 -8.41
C THR A 107 -1.35 -8.67 -9.89
N GLY A 108 -0.23 -8.06 -10.31
CA GLY A 108 0.28 -8.09 -11.68
C GLY A 108 0.76 -9.49 -12.09
N CYS A 109 1.55 -10.16 -11.26
CA CYS A 109 2.01 -11.53 -11.53
C CYS A 109 0.83 -12.51 -11.61
N ILE A 110 -0.20 -12.37 -10.78
CA ILE A 110 -1.39 -13.21 -10.85
C ILE A 110 -2.18 -12.94 -12.14
N TRP A 111 -2.38 -11.68 -12.52
CA TRP A 111 -3.04 -11.35 -13.78
C TRP A 111 -2.28 -11.91 -14.99
N ILE A 112 -0.96 -11.70 -15.07
CA ILE A 112 -0.10 -12.25 -16.12
C ILE A 112 -0.13 -13.78 -16.08
N GLY A 113 -0.07 -14.37 -14.89
CA GLY A 113 -0.14 -15.80 -14.64
C GLY A 113 -1.40 -16.46 -15.19
N ILE A 114 -2.56 -15.84 -14.97
CA ILE A 114 -3.84 -16.32 -15.51
C ILE A 114 -3.82 -16.29 -17.05
N GLN A 115 -3.26 -15.23 -17.64
CA GLN A 115 -3.29 -15.01 -19.09
C GLN A 115 -2.24 -15.83 -19.87
N MET A 116 -1.04 -16.00 -19.30
CA MET A 116 0.10 -16.61 -20.00
C MET A 116 0.42 -18.03 -19.55
N TYR A 117 0.02 -18.41 -18.33
CA TYR A 117 0.42 -19.67 -17.68
C TYR A 117 -0.78 -20.46 -17.16
N GLU A 118 -2.01 -20.08 -17.51
CA GLU A 118 -3.25 -20.76 -17.11
C GLU A 118 -3.38 -20.97 -15.60
N ILE A 119 -2.85 -20.03 -14.78
CA ILE A 119 -3.00 -20.11 -13.33
C ILE A 119 -4.50 -20.08 -12.98
N ASP A 120 -4.96 -21.08 -12.23
CA ASP A 120 -6.33 -21.13 -11.75
C ASP A 120 -6.58 -20.07 -10.69
N PHE A 121 -7.33 -19.03 -11.05
CA PHE A 121 -7.76 -17.98 -10.11
C PHE A 121 -8.66 -18.50 -9.00
N LYS A 122 -9.32 -19.66 -9.18
CA LYS A 122 -10.14 -20.31 -8.14
C LYS A 122 -9.29 -21.03 -7.10
N ASN A 123 -7.98 -21.20 -7.35
CA ASN A 123 -7.07 -21.65 -6.32
C ASN A 123 -7.10 -20.64 -5.15
N TYR A 124 -7.48 -21.12 -3.96
CA TYR A 124 -7.70 -20.26 -2.79
C TYR A 124 -6.46 -19.45 -2.40
N VAL A 125 -5.24 -19.95 -2.64
CA VAL A 125 -3.99 -19.22 -2.36
C VAL A 125 -3.82 -18.08 -3.35
N VAL A 126 -4.02 -18.35 -4.64
CA VAL A 126 -3.95 -17.32 -5.70
C VAL A 126 -4.99 -16.23 -5.46
N PHE A 127 -6.23 -16.63 -5.18
CA PHE A 127 -7.30 -15.72 -4.82
C PHE A 127 -6.98 -14.87 -3.58
N ALA A 128 -6.50 -15.51 -2.50
CA ALA A 128 -6.16 -14.82 -1.26
C ALA A 128 -4.99 -13.83 -1.43
N LEU A 129 -3.96 -14.20 -2.21
CA LEU A 129 -2.83 -13.31 -2.52
C LEU A 129 -3.29 -12.11 -3.37
N PHE A 130 -4.18 -12.34 -4.34
CA PHE A 130 -4.72 -11.28 -5.18
C PHE A 130 -5.54 -10.28 -4.36
N VAL A 131 -6.53 -10.76 -3.61
CA VAL A 131 -7.39 -9.92 -2.77
C VAL A 131 -6.60 -9.26 -1.65
N GLY A 132 -5.69 -10.01 -1.01
CA GLY A 132 -4.80 -9.48 0.02
C GLY A 132 -3.93 -8.33 -0.51
N GLY A 133 -3.35 -8.49 -1.70
CA GLY A 133 -2.59 -7.43 -2.37
C GLY A 133 -3.44 -6.17 -2.62
N LEU A 134 -4.68 -6.33 -3.09
CA LEU A 134 -5.59 -5.19 -3.29
C LEU A 134 -5.94 -4.49 -1.98
N VAL A 135 -6.25 -5.24 -0.93
CA VAL A 135 -6.61 -4.69 0.38
C VAL A 135 -5.43 -3.95 0.99
N VAL A 136 -4.23 -4.54 0.95
CA VAL A 136 -3.00 -3.91 1.45
C VAL A 136 -2.70 -2.63 0.68
N SER A 137 -2.83 -2.64 -0.65
CA SER A 137 -2.68 -1.46 -1.49
C SER A 137 -3.65 -0.33 -1.09
N ILE A 138 -4.95 -0.61 -0.99
CA ILE A 138 -5.95 0.39 -0.57
C ILE A 138 -5.61 0.98 0.81
N ILE A 139 -5.23 0.14 1.77
CA ILE A 139 -4.88 0.57 3.13
C ILE A 139 -3.60 1.40 3.14
N THR A 140 -2.63 1.03 2.32
CA THR A 140 -1.38 1.78 2.14
C THR A 140 -1.67 3.20 1.68
N TYR A 141 -2.49 3.33 0.64
CA TYR A 141 -2.91 4.63 0.13
C TYR A 141 -3.69 5.45 1.17
N LEU A 142 -4.67 4.85 1.85
CA LEU A 142 -5.46 5.55 2.88
C LEU A 142 -4.58 6.06 4.02
N THR A 143 -3.60 5.25 4.45
CA THR A 143 -2.68 5.65 5.52
C THR A 143 -1.77 6.78 5.05
N PHE A 144 -1.27 6.72 3.81
CA PHE A 144 -0.50 7.81 3.21
C PHE A 144 -1.30 9.11 3.10
N LEU A 145 -2.55 9.04 2.64
CA LEU A 145 -3.45 10.18 2.53
C LEU A 145 -3.71 10.82 3.89
N ASN A 146 -3.98 10.00 4.92
CA ASN A 146 -4.18 10.48 6.28
C ASN A 146 -2.93 11.20 6.83
N SER A 147 -1.73 10.63 6.62
CA SER A 147 -0.47 11.29 7.00
C SER A 147 -0.29 12.62 6.28
N THR A 148 -0.60 12.67 4.98
CA THR A 148 -0.50 13.88 4.16
C THR A 148 -1.43 14.99 4.65
N ILE A 149 -2.71 14.67 4.92
CA ILE A 149 -3.69 15.62 5.44
C ILE A 149 -3.24 16.15 6.80
N THR A 150 -2.73 15.28 7.67
CA THR A 150 -2.27 15.66 9.00
C THR A 150 -1.08 16.62 8.92
N ILE A 151 -0.11 16.34 8.05
CA ILE A 151 1.05 17.23 7.84
C ILE A 151 0.60 18.60 7.31
N LYS A 152 -0.28 18.63 6.31
CA LYS A 152 -0.81 19.88 5.75
C LYS A 152 -1.57 20.71 6.79
N ARG A 153 -2.32 20.07 7.70
CA ARG A 153 -3.01 20.75 8.81
C ARG A 153 -2.02 21.39 9.79
N ILE A 154 -0.97 20.65 10.19
CA ILE A 154 0.03 21.18 11.12
C ILE A 154 0.76 22.38 10.51
N LEU A 155 1.14 22.29 9.24
CA LEU A 155 1.77 23.39 8.51
C LEU A 155 0.90 24.64 8.46
N PHE A 156 -0.41 24.46 8.18
CA PHE A 156 -1.35 25.58 8.15
C PHE A 156 -1.46 26.28 9.50
N THR A 157 -1.49 25.53 10.61
CA THR A 157 -1.51 26.11 11.95
C THR A 157 -0.23 26.91 12.25
N ILE A 158 0.94 26.39 11.90
CA ILE A 158 2.22 27.08 12.13
C ILE A 158 2.34 28.35 11.29
N GLY A 159 1.81 28.35 10.06
CA GLY A 159 1.86 29.52 9.17
C GLY A 159 0.91 30.67 9.56
N GLN A 160 0.06 30.49 10.57
CA GLN A 160 -0.81 31.52 11.11
C GLN A 160 -0.24 32.21 12.36
N GLU A 161 0.85 31.70 12.91
CA GLU A 161 1.61 32.30 14.03
C GLU A 161 2.79 33.15 13.51
#